data_AF-A0A061DFU3-F1
#
_entry.id   AF-A0A061DFU3-F1
#
_cell.length_a   1.000
_cell.length_b   1.000
_cell.length_c   1.000
_cell.angle_alpha   90.00
_cell.angle_beta   90.00
_cell.angle_gamma   90.00
#
_symmetry.space_group_name_H-M   'P 1'
#
loop_
_entity.id
_entity.type
_entity.pdbx_description
1 polymer ?
#
loop_
_entity_poly.entity_id
_entity_poly.type
_entity_poly.pdbx_seq_one_letter_code
_entity_poly.pdbx_strand_id
1 'polypeptide(L)'
;MLQRPRRRCEGTAMGAIVLDLRPGLGIGPFTLGMPICEAFAQIEQQPKIYDVVHVKFYDEEPLKQDIVISFPDHGFHLRFDPWSQRLRLIEIFDIKRLQMRYATSLIGGPSTLATFVAVYPLFGPTYPGIYDKDRGVYTLFYPGLSFAFPIPSQYTDCCQDGEAELPLEFPDGTTPVTCRVSIYDTSEGKKVGVGSLMDKASAPPLPAGSLYMEEVQAKLGEELFFTVGGQHIPFGASPQDVWTELGRPCGIHQKQVDQMVIHSASDPRPRTTLCGDYFYNYFTRGLDILFDGQTHKIKKFVLHTNYPGHADFNSYIKCNFVILVGGSFPDVSNYKNRITPSTKWEQVKEILGDCGRAAIQTQGSTSNPFGSTLVYGYQNVAFEVMKNGYIATVTLFQS
;
A
#
# COMPACT_ATOMS: atom_id res chain seq x y z
N MET A 1 -6.95 36.01 -4.66
CA MET A 1 -5.75 35.96 -3.80
C MET A 1 -5.18 34.54 -3.86
N LEU A 2 -4.05 34.34 -4.55
CA LEU A 2 -3.37 33.04 -4.56
C LEU A 2 -2.69 32.83 -3.19
N GLN A 3 -3.17 31.85 -2.42
CA GLN A 3 -2.36 31.30 -1.32
C GLN A 3 -1.16 30.57 -1.94
N ARG A 4 0.03 31.17 -1.83
CA ARG A 4 1.28 30.44 -2.05
C ARG A 4 1.37 29.32 -1.00
N PRO A 5 1.66 28.06 -1.37
CA PRO A 5 1.95 27.05 -0.37
C PRO A 5 3.25 27.46 0.32
N ARG A 6 3.18 27.73 1.64
CA ARG A 6 4.37 27.86 2.48
C ARG A 6 4.99 26.47 2.61
N ARG A 7 5.76 26.02 1.60
CA ARG A 7 6.68 24.90 1.78
C ARG A 7 7.80 25.39 2.68
N ARG A 8 7.85 24.89 3.91
CA ARG A 8 8.88 25.22 4.88
C ARG A 8 10.18 24.51 4.47
N CYS A 9 11.33 25.14 4.69
CA CYS A 9 12.61 24.52 4.37
C CYS A 9 12.86 23.32 5.28
N GLU A 10 13.42 22.25 4.70
CA GLU A 10 13.94 21.08 5.42
C GLU A 10 14.80 21.54 6.62
N GLY A 11 14.55 20.97 7.80
CA GLY A 11 15.36 21.22 8.99
C GLY A 11 14.85 22.29 9.96
N THR A 12 13.68 22.89 9.74
CA THR A 12 13.05 23.73 10.78
C THR A 12 12.44 22.81 11.84
N ALA A 13 13.12 22.65 12.99
CA ALA A 13 12.64 21.78 14.07
C ALA A 13 11.21 22.15 14.50
N MET A 14 10.25 21.30 14.16
CA MET A 14 8.93 21.30 14.78
C MET A 14 9.10 20.90 16.25
N GLY A 15 8.30 21.51 17.13
CA GLY A 15 8.19 21.00 18.50
C GLY A 15 7.76 19.53 18.45
N ALA A 16 8.31 18.70 19.34
CA ALA A 16 8.00 17.28 19.36
C ALA A 16 6.49 17.08 19.48
N ILE A 17 5.95 16.24 18.59
CA ILE A 17 4.53 15.90 18.62
C ILE A 17 4.29 14.82 19.66
N VAL A 18 3.10 14.83 20.26
CA VAL A 18 2.66 13.79 21.19
C VAL A 18 1.67 12.89 20.45
N LEU A 19 2.01 11.61 20.32
CA LEU A 19 1.12 10.61 19.72
C LEU A 19 0.78 9.49 20.72
N ASP A 20 -0.47 9.04 20.69
CA ASP A 20 -0.93 7.92 21.49
C ASP A 20 -0.34 6.61 20.99
N LEU A 21 0.48 5.96 21.82
CA LEU A 21 1.06 4.65 21.57
C LEU A 21 0.08 3.57 22.00
N ARG A 22 -0.30 2.69 21.07
CA ARG A 22 -1.17 1.54 21.32
C ARG A 22 -0.43 0.26 20.89
N PRO A 23 0.20 -0.47 21.83
CA PRO A 23 0.90 -1.72 21.52
C PRO A 23 -0.02 -2.69 20.76
N GLY A 24 0.50 -3.31 19.70
CA GLY A 24 -0.27 -4.24 18.87
C GLY A 24 -1.30 -3.59 17.94
N LEU A 25 -1.52 -2.28 18.02
CA LEU A 25 -2.58 -1.60 17.27
C LEU A 25 -2.07 -0.43 16.42
N GLY A 26 -1.21 0.44 16.93
CA GLY A 26 -0.64 1.55 16.13
C GLY A 26 -0.25 2.78 16.95
N ILE A 27 -0.08 3.92 16.27
CA ILE A 27 0.31 5.20 16.88
C ILE A 27 -0.49 6.37 16.34
N GLY A 28 -1.04 7.20 17.23
CA GLY A 28 -1.85 8.36 16.87
C GLY A 28 -3.01 7.99 15.92
N PRO A 29 -3.13 8.61 14.73
CA PRO A 29 -4.17 8.26 13.77
C PRO A 29 -3.88 6.99 12.98
N PHE A 30 -2.65 6.46 13.03
CA PHE A 30 -2.23 5.34 12.20
C PHE A 30 -2.44 4.01 12.94
N THR A 31 -3.12 3.08 12.28
CA THR A 31 -3.49 1.77 12.84
C THR A 31 -2.99 0.67 11.93
N LEU A 32 -2.39 -0.38 12.50
CA LEU A 32 -1.93 -1.55 11.78
C LEU A 32 -3.10 -2.15 10.98
N GLY A 33 -2.80 -2.55 9.75
CA GLY A 33 -3.77 -3.07 8.80
C GLY A 33 -4.56 -2.00 8.05
N MET A 34 -4.40 -0.71 8.35
CA MET A 34 -5.05 0.33 7.54
C MET A 34 -4.47 0.37 6.12
N PRO A 35 -5.30 0.58 5.08
CA PRO A 35 -4.83 0.83 3.72
C PRO A 35 -3.96 2.08 3.60
N ILE A 36 -3.05 2.09 2.64
CA ILE A 36 -2.17 3.25 2.39
C ILE A 36 -2.95 4.54 2.05
N CYS A 37 -4.09 4.42 1.36
CA CYS A 37 -4.93 5.57 1.02
C CYS A 37 -5.56 6.24 2.25
N GLU A 38 -5.95 5.45 3.26
CA GLU A 38 -6.41 6.01 4.53
C GLU A 38 -5.28 6.74 5.26
N ALA A 39 -4.05 6.21 5.19
CA ALA A 39 -2.90 6.88 5.80
C ALA A 39 -2.62 8.22 5.12
N PHE A 40 -2.66 8.29 3.79
CA PHE A 40 -2.57 9.56 3.06
C PHE A 40 -3.69 10.53 3.44
N ALA A 41 -4.93 10.05 3.55
CA ALA A 41 -6.05 10.89 3.99
C ALA A 41 -5.83 11.49 5.39
N GLN A 42 -5.29 10.71 6.35
CA GLN A 42 -4.94 11.20 7.69
C GLN A 42 -3.84 12.27 7.65
N ILE A 43 -2.84 12.08 6.78
CA ILE A 43 -1.74 13.03 6.58
C ILE A 43 -2.28 14.35 6.01
N GLU A 44 -3.08 14.27 4.95
CA GLU A 44 -3.66 15.42 4.25
C GLU A 44 -4.65 16.22 5.10
N GLN A 45 -5.32 15.57 6.06
CA GLN A 45 -6.18 16.26 7.04
C GLN A 45 -5.40 17.11 8.04
N GLN A 46 -4.10 16.85 8.24
CA GLN A 46 -3.26 17.53 9.23
C GLN A 46 -1.97 18.10 8.61
N PRO A 47 -2.06 18.97 7.59
CA PRO A 47 -0.90 19.45 6.84
C PRO A 47 0.04 20.34 7.68
N LYS A 48 -0.46 20.90 8.80
CA LYS A 48 0.36 21.67 9.75
C LYS A 48 1.25 20.78 10.62
N ILE A 49 0.81 19.54 10.86
CA ILE A 49 1.56 18.56 11.64
C ILE A 49 2.50 17.82 10.69
N TYR A 50 1.96 17.27 9.60
CA TYR A 50 2.71 16.49 8.63
C TYR A 50 3.09 17.33 7.40
N ASP A 51 3.99 18.30 7.58
CA ASP A 51 4.44 19.21 6.52
C ASP A 51 5.40 18.51 5.54
N VAL A 52 6.38 17.77 6.07
CA VAL A 52 7.38 17.02 5.29
C VAL A 52 7.13 15.53 5.41
N VAL A 53 6.74 14.91 4.28
CA VAL A 53 6.48 13.47 4.17
C VAL A 53 7.17 12.93 2.93
N HIS A 54 7.93 11.85 3.08
CA HIS A 54 8.60 11.16 1.98
C HIS A 54 7.96 9.81 1.73
N VAL A 55 7.62 9.51 0.49
CA VAL A 55 7.17 8.17 0.07
C VAL A 55 8.34 7.48 -0.62
N LYS A 56 8.77 6.34 -0.07
CA LYS A 56 9.88 5.54 -0.58
C LYS A 56 9.33 4.19 -1.02
N PHE A 57 9.73 3.74 -2.20
CA PHE A 57 9.38 2.44 -2.76
C PHE A 57 10.51 1.99 -3.69
N TYR A 58 10.57 0.70 -4.00
CA TYR A 58 11.56 0.17 -4.94
C TYR A 58 10.98 0.18 -6.36
N ASP A 59 11.39 1.14 -7.18
CA ASP A 59 10.82 1.37 -8.52
C ASP A 59 11.00 0.18 -9.46
N GLU A 60 12.17 -0.48 -9.47
CA GLU A 60 12.45 -1.62 -10.35
C GLU A 60 11.65 -2.88 -9.99
N GLU A 61 11.50 -3.17 -8.69
CA GLU A 61 10.70 -4.31 -8.21
C GLU A 61 9.78 -3.88 -7.05
N PRO A 62 8.62 -3.25 -7.35
CA PRO A 62 7.73 -2.68 -6.33
C PRO A 62 7.19 -3.68 -5.31
N LEU A 63 7.18 -4.98 -5.64
CA LEU A 63 6.71 -6.05 -4.76
C LEU A 63 7.80 -6.60 -3.81
N LYS A 64 9.06 -6.20 -3.95
CA LYS A 64 10.18 -6.79 -3.20
C LYS A 64 10.47 -6.10 -1.87
N GLN A 65 10.15 -4.82 -1.77
CA GLN A 65 10.39 -4.02 -0.57
C GLN A 65 9.11 -3.27 -0.19
N ASP A 66 8.97 -2.99 1.10
CA ASP A 66 7.84 -2.20 1.60
C ASP A 66 7.72 -0.85 0.90
N ILE A 67 6.47 -0.40 0.81
CA ILE A 67 6.20 1.01 0.57
C ILE A 67 6.33 1.71 1.93
N VAL A 68 7.24 2.68 2.03
CA VAL A 68 7.53 3.38 3.29
C VAL A 68 7.09 4.83 3.20
N ILE A 69 6.16 5.23 4.06
CA ILE A 69 5.85 6.64 4.31
C ILE A 69 6.71 7.09 5.49
N SER A 70 7.58 8.06 5.25
CA SER A 70 8.59 8.54 6.20
C SER A 70 8.28 9.96 6.65
N PHE A 71 8.32 10.17 7.97
CA PHE A 71 8.09 11.44 8.63
C PHE A 71 9.41 11.91 9.27
N PRO A 72 10.35 12.46 8.48
CA PRO A 72 11.70 12.80 8.96
C PRO A 72 11.68 13.80 10.12
N ASP A 73 10.78 14.78 10.08
CA ASP A 73 10.67 15.80 11.13
C ASP A 73 10.17 15.23 12.46
N HIS A 74 9.42 14.12 12.42
CA HIS A 74 8.81 13.47 13.57
C HIS A 74 9.49 12.16 13.97
N GLY A 75 10.46 11.67 13.20
CA GLY A 75 11.28 10.51 13.61
C GLY A 75 10.61 9.14 13.50
N PHE A 76 9.60 8.97 12.63
CA PHE A 76 8.96 7.65 12.43
C PHE A 76 8.63 7.31 10.97
N HIS A 77 8.43 6.02 10.72
CA HIS A 77 8.08 5.41 9.45
C HIS A 77 6.80 4.57 9.60
N LEU A 78 5.97 4.61 8.58
CA LEU A 78 4.89 3.67 8.34
C LEU A 78 5.32 2.75 7.19
N ARG A 79 5.35 1.44 7.44
CA ARG A 79 5.77 0.43 6.45
C ARG A 79 4.57 -0.39 6.01
N PHE A 80 4.25 -0.28 4.73
CA PHE A 80 3.14 -0.98 4.10
C PHE A 80 3.66 -2.20 3.37
N ASP A 81 2.97 -3.32 3.57
CA ASP A 81 3.19 -4.52 2.78
C ASP A 81 3.00 -4.20 1.28
N PRO A 82 3.94 -4.53 0.40
CA PRO A 82 3.88 -4.06 -0.99
C PRO A 82 2.80 -4.76 -1.82
N TRP A 83 2.38 -5.98 -1.42
CA TRP A 83 1.33 -6.70 -2.13
C TRP A 83 -0.06 -6.20 -1.77
N SER A 84 -0.37 -6.19 -0.47
CA SER A 84 -1.67 -5.81 0.09
C SER A 84 -1.83 -4.32 0.33
N GLN A 85 -0.74 -3.54 0.33
CA GLN A 85 -0.72 -2.09 0.59
C GLN A 85 -1.38 -1.69 1.92
N ARG A 86 -1.29 -2.58 2.91
CA ARG A 86 -1.76 -2.38 4.28
C ARG A 86 -0.59 -2.19 5.22
N LEU A 87 -0.78 -1.33 6.23
CA LEU A 87 0.24 -1.01 7.22
C LEU A 87 0.62 -2.28 8.01
N ARG A 88 1.84 -2.77 7.87
CA ARG A 88 2.32 -3.97 8.57
C ARG A 88 3.22 -3.67 9.76
N LEU A 89 3.89 -2.52 9.75
CA LEU A 89 4.87 -2.15 10.77
C LEU A 89 4.96 -0.64 10.91
N ILE A 90 5.00 -0.16 12.15
CA ILE A 90 5.34 1.22 12.47
C ILE A 90 6.69 1.22 13.17
N GLU A 91 7.62 2.02 12.66
CA GLU A 91 9.00 2.08 13.12
C GLU A 91 9.33 3.52 13.54
N ILE A 92 9.62 3.73 14.82
CA ILE A 92 10.10 5.00 15.35
C ILE A 92 11.61 4.92 15.42
N PHE A 93 12.30 5.74 14.63
CA PHE A 93 13.75 5.72 14.48
C PHE A 93 14.45 6.91 15.17
N ASP A 94 13.72 7.98 15.48
CA ASP A 94 14.22 9.08 16.30
C ASP A 94 13.24 9.40 17.42
N ILE A 95 13.45 8.73 18.55
CA ILE A 95 12.61 8.83 19.75
C ILE A 95 12.72 10.22 20.39
N LYS A 96 13.76 11.01 20.10
CA LYS A 96 13.88 12.37 20.64
C LYS A 96 12.92 13.35 19.97
N ARG A 97 12.48 13.05 18.74
CA ARG A 97 11.54 13.89 17.95
C ARG A 97 10.08 13.55 18.21
N LEU A 98 9.79 12.34 18.68
CA LEU A 98 8.44 11.86 18.94
C LEU A 98 8.23 11.57 20.41
N GLN A 99 7.27 12.26 21.02
CA GLN A 99 6.81 11.90 22.35
C GLN A 99 5.62 10.95 22.23
N MET A 100 5.73 9.79 22.86
CA MET A 100 4.68 8.78 22.87
C MET A 100 3.94 8.83 24.20
N ARG A 101 2.60 8.78 24.14
CA ARG A 101 1.74 8.66 25.32
C ARG A 101 1.23 7.23 25.44
N TYR A 102 1.51 6.58 26.57
CA TYR A 102 0.97 5.27 26.91
C TYR A 102 0.26 5.36 28.25
N ALA A 103 -1.05 5.07 28.26
CA ALA A 103 -1.94 5.37 29.38
C ALA A 103 -1.78 6.84 29.85
N THR A 104 -1.34 7.07 31.08
CA THR A 104 -1.12 8.40 31.64
C THR A 104 0.33 8.89 31.53
N SER A 105 1.23 8.05 31.02
CA SER A 105 2.67 8.30 31.03
C SER A 105 3.18 8.74 29.66
N LEU A 106 4.25 9.54 29.66
CA LEU A 106 4.93 9.99 28.46
C LEU A 106 6.31 9.36 28.37
N ILE A 107 6.70 8.93 27.16
CA ILE A 107 7.99 8.34 26.87
C ILE A 107 8.56 8.92 25.58
N GLY A 108 9.86 9.21 25.58
CA GLY A 108 10.52 9.87 24.45
C GLY A 108 10.27 11.39 24.40
N GLY A 109 10.60 11.99 23.26
CA GLY A 109 10.64 13.44 23.07
C GLY A 109 11.96 14.06 23.57
N PRO A 110 12.07 15.40 23.50
CA PRO A 110 13.32 16.11 23.76
C PRO A 110 13.70 16.16 25.24
N SER A 111 12.71 16.02 26.13
CA SER A 111 12.89 16.18 27.58
C SER A 111 12.87 14.86 28.35
N THR A 112 12.39 13.76 27.76
CA THR A 112 12.26 12.47 28.44
C THR A 112 12.97 11.39 27.63
N LEU A 113 14.05 10.83 28.17
CA LEU A 113 14.76 9.73 27.53
C LEU A 113 13.98 8.42 27.73
N ALA A 114 13.85 7.64 26.66
CA ALA A 114 13.27 6.30 26.70
C ALA A 114 14.38 5.28 27.00
N THR A 115 14.82 5.25 28.26
CA THR A 115 15.83 4.30 28.76
C THR A 115 15.20 2.95 29.11
N PHE A 116 16.03 1.92 29.28
CA PHE A 116 15.57 0.61 29.75
C PHE A 116 14.81 0.74 31.08
N VAL A 117 15.39 1.46 32.06
CA VAL A 117 14.78 1.73 33.38
C VAL A 117 13.47 2.50 33.28
N ALA A 118 13.28 3.35 32.27
CA ALA A 118 12.02 4.07 32.06
C ALA A 118 10.95 3.19 31.40
N VAL A 119 11.34 2.29 30.48
CA VAL A 119 10.42 1.40 29.77
C VAL A 119 9.85 0.33 30.70
N TYR A 120 10.69 -0.28 31.54
CA TYR A 120 10.31 -1.45 32.35
C TYR A 120 9.11 -1.20 33.30
N PRO A 121 9.05 -0.09 34.08
CA PRO A 121 7.90 0.21 34.93
C PRO A 121 6.61 0.51 34.17
N LEU A 122 6.72 0.94 32.89
CA LEU A 122 5.56 1.31 32.08
C LEU A 122 4.87 0.11 31.46
N PHE A 123 5.64 -0.87 30.99
CA PHE A 123 5.11 -2.03 30.26
C PHE A 123 5.17 -3.33 31.06
N GLY A 124 5.78 -3.30 32.25
CA GLY A 124 5.88 -4.43 33.16
C GLY A 124 7.05 -5.36 32.83
N PRO A 125 7.16 -6.49 33.55
CA PRO A 125 8.21 -7.47 33.30
C PRO A 125 8.04 -8.11 31.91
N THR A 126 9.17 -8.37 31.25
CA THR A 126 9.26 -9.06 29.97
C THR A 126 10.26 -10.21 30.06
N TYR A 127 10.12 -11.21 29.19
CA TYR A 127 11.17 -12.19 28.94
C TYR A 127 12.46 -11.51 28.48
N PRO A 128 13.63 -12.15 28.69
CA PRO A 128 14.88 -11.72 28.09
C PRO A 128 14.75 -11.43 26.60
N GLY A 129 15.31 -10.30 26.20
CA GLY A 129 15.39 -9.84 24.83
C GLY A 129 16.38 -10.64 23.98
N ILE A 130 16.59 -10.19 22.75
CA ILE A 130 17.50 -10.82 21.79
C ILE A 130 18.60 -9.82 21.44
N TYR A 131 19.85 -10.25 21.57
CA TYR A 131 21.02 -9.48 21.16
C TYR A 131 21.42 -9.79 19.72
N ASP A 132 21.42 -8.78 18.86
CA ASP A 132 21.99 -8.83 17.51
C ASP A 132 23.46 -8.37 17.58
N LYS A 133 24.38 -9.35 17.50
CA LYS A 133 25.84 -9.12 17.58
C LYS A 133 26.36 -8.28 16.41
N ASP A 134 25.80 -8.46 15.21
CA ASP A 134 26.25 -7.77 14.01
C ASP A 134 25.90 -6.27 14.07
N ARG A 135 24.79 -5.94 14.73
CA ARG A 135 24.33 -4.55 14.90
C ARG A 135 24.73 -3.92 16.23
N GLY A 136 25.14 -4.72 17.21
CA GLY A 136 25.37 -4.28 18.58
C GLY A 136 24.08 -3.77 19.25
N VAL A 137 22.94 -4.40 18.97
CA VAL A 137 21.62 -3.95 19.43
C VAL A 137 20.92 -5.05 20.20
N TYR A 138 20.47 -4.73 21.41
CA TYR A 138 19.62 -5.60 22.22
C TYR A 138 18.15 -5.20 22.10
N THR A 139 17.27 -6.13 21.75
CA THR A 139 15.84 -5.85 21.56
C THR A 139 14.99 -6.51 22.63
N LEU A 140 14.20 -5.72 23.36
CA LEU A 140 13.14 -6.18 24.27
C LEU A 140 11.81 -6.31 23.54
N PHE A 141 11.00 -7.32 23.90
CA PHE A 141 9.75 -7.63 23.23
C PHE A 141 8.58 -7.67 24.21
N TYR A 142 7.59 -6.82 23.97
CA TYR A 142 6.28 -6.83 24.60
C TYR A 142 5.23 -7.28 23.57
N PRO A 143 4.00 -7.64 23.99
CA PRO A 143 2.92 -7.92 23.05
C PRO A 143 2.66 -6.74 22.10
N GLY A 144 3.10 -6.89 20.85
CA GLY A 144 2.88 -5.92 19.76
C GLY A 144 3.74 -4.65 19.83
N LEU A 145 4.83 -4.70 20.61
CA LEU A 145 5.75 -3.58 20.79
C LEU A 145 7.16 -4.12 21.06
N SER A 146 8.19 -3.49 20.51
CA SER A 146 9.58 -3.80 20.86
C SER A 146 10.43 -2.54 20.98
N PHE A 147 11.42 -2.58 21.87
CA PHE A 147 12.39 -1.51 22.08
C PHE A 147 13.80 -2.04 21.80
N ALA A 148 14.55 -1.33 20.96
CA ALA A 148 15.90 -1.70 20.58
C ALA A 148 16.90 -0.73 21.22
N PHE A 149 17.85 -1.29 21.95
CA PHE A 149 18.84 -0.58 22.75
C PHE A 149 20.24 -0.85 22.17
N PRO A 150 20.98 0.19 21.74
CA PRO A 150 22.36 0.01 21.32
C PRO A 150 23.22 -0.34 22.55
N ILE A 151 24.03 -1.38 22.43
CA ILE A 151 24.94 -1.84 23.48
C ILE A 151 26.37 -1.46 23.09
N PRO A 152 27.09 -0.68 23.93
CA PRO A 152 28.50 -0.40 23.73
C PRO A 152 29.33 -1.69 23.64
N SER A 153 30.39 -1.70 22.82
CA SER A 153 31.22 -2.88 22.60
C SER A 153 31.85 -3.43 23.88
N GLN A 154 32.14 -2.59 24.87
CA GLN A 154 32.66 -3.03 26.18
C GLN A 154 31.67 -3.85 27.02
N TYR A 155 30.39 -3.84 26.66
CA TYR A 155 29.32 -4.55 27.37
C TYR A 155 28.68 -5.65 26.48
N THR A 156 29.34 -6.08 25.40
CA THR A 156 28.81 -7.16 24.56
C THR A 156 28.72 -8.49 25.29
N ASP A 157 29.67 -8.76 26.21
CA ASP A 157 29.81 -10.04 26.88
C ASP A 157 28.68 -10.31 27.89
N CYS A 158 28.10 -9.26 28.48
CA CYS A 158 26.95 -9.40 29.37
C CYS A 158 25.64 -9.72 28.63
N CYS A 159 25.63 -9.65 27.29
CA CYS A 159 24.46 -9.90 26.46
C CYS A 159 24.48 -11.28 25.78
N GLN A 160 25.54 -12.08 25.95
CA GLN A 160 25.76 -13.32 25.18
C GLN A 160 25.10 -14.56 25.80
N ASP A 161 24.91 -14.59 27.12
CA ASP A 161 24.31 -15.73 27.80
C ASP A 161 22.80 -15.54 27.89
N GLY A 162 22.03 -16.47 27.31
CA GLY A 162 20.56 -16.45 27.33
C GLY A 162 19.93 -16.56 28.73
N GLU A 163 20.75 -16.68 29.77
CA GLU A 163 20.36 -16.65 31.19
C GLU A 163 20.82 -15.37 31.92
N ALA A 164 21.58 -14.49 31.27
CA ALA A 164 22.01 -13.24 31.88
C ALA A 164 20.81 -12.30 32.02
N GLU A 165 20.41 -12.06 33.27
CA GLU A 165 19.68 -10.86 33.65
C GLU A 165 20.43 -9.68 33.04
N LEU A 166 19.94 -9.09 31.94
CA LEU A 166 20.43 -7.77 31.59
C LEU A 166 20.09 -6.89 32.78
N PRO A 167 21.09 -6.41 33.54
CA PRO A 167 20.78 -5.45 34.57
C PRO A 167 20.25 -4.23 33.83
N LEU A 168 19.18 -3.65 34.38
CA LEU A 168 18.53 -2.44 33.87
C LEU A 168 19.54 -1.29 33.62
N GLU A 169 20.75 -1.43 34.20
CA GLU A 169 21.90 -0.56 34.17
C GLU A 169 23.17 -1.36 33.83
N PHE A 170 24.09 -0.73 33.12
CA PHE A 170 25.45 -1.23 32.93
C PHE A 170 26.25 -1.16 34.24
N PRO A 171 27.41 -1.86 34.33
CA PRO A 171 28.27 -1.80 35.52
C PRO A 171 28.73 -0.39 35.95
N ASP A 172 28.67 0.59 35.04
CA ASP A 172 28.98 2.00 35.30
C ASP A 172 27.79 2.82 35.82
N GLY A 173 26.62 2.20 36.03
CA GLY A 173 25.37 2.84 36.47
C GLY A 173 24.62 3.57 35.36
N THR A 174 25.09 3.53 34.11
CA THR A 174 24.36 4.10 32.97
C THR A 174 23.33 3.10 32.44
N THR A 175 22.24 3.59 31.86
CA THR A 175 21.20 2.73 31.24
C THR A 175 21.10 3.05 29.75
N PRO A 176 20.99 2.04 28.86
CA PRO A 176 20.93 2.30 27.44
C PRO A 176 19.63 3.03 27.08
N VAL A 177 19.74 3.98 26.16
CA VAL A 177 18.60 4.72 25.60
C VAL A 177 18.15 4.01 24.33
N THR A 178 16.84 3.77 24.19
CA THR A 178 16.30 3.11 22.99
C THR A 178 16.64 3.93 21.74
N CYS A 179 17.10 3.24 20.69
CA CYS A 179 17.37 3.84 19.39
C CYS A 179 16.26 3.54 18.37
N ARG A 180 15.43 2.51 18.64
CA ARG A 180 14.31 2.15 17.77
C ARG A 180 13.15 1.58 18.55
N VAL A 181 11.93 1.91 18.15
CA VAL A 181 10.70 1.31 18.66
C VAL A 181 9.91 0.76 17.48
N SER A 182 9.40 -0.46 17.62
CA SER A 182 8.59 -1.11 16.58
C SER A 182 7.23 -1.49 17.14
N ILE A 183 6.16 -1.12 16.42
CA ILE A 183 4.77 -1.48 16.74
C ILE A 183 4.28 -2.39 15.63
N TYR A 184 3.81 -3.57 16.00
CA TYR A 184 3.50 -4.66 15.07
C TYR A 184 2.35 -5.51 15.57
N ASP A 185 1.72 -6.26 14.68
CA ASP A 185 0.56 -7.09 15.00
C ASP A 185 0.94 -8.30 15.86
N THR A 186 0.01 -8.71 16.74
CA THR A 186 0.26 -9.81 17.70
C THR A 186 -0.29 -11.17 17.27
N SER A 187 -1.07 -11.24 16.19
CA SER A 187 -1.86 -12.43 15.85
C SER A 187 -1.02 -13.68 15.62
N GLU A 188 0.21 -13.52 15.13
CA GLU A 188 1.12 -14.64 14.83
C GLU A 188 2.17 -14.90 15.93
N GLY A 189 2.13 -14.17 17.05
CA GLY A 189 3.10 -14.33 18.16
C GLY A 189 4.56 -14.06 17.76
N LYS A 190 4.80 -13.40 16.62
CA LYS A 190 6.13 -13.17 16.07
C LYS A 190 6.85 -12.05 16.82
N LYS A 191 8.11 -12.28 17.19
CA LYS A 191 9.00 -11.24 17.72
C LYS A 191 9.54 -10.39 16.57
N VAL A 192 9.03 -9.18 16.43
CA VAL A 192 9.48 -8.18 15.44
C VAL A 192 10.39 -7.18 16.14
N GLY A 193 11.49 -6.82 15.48
CA GLY A 193 12.52 -5.94 16.02
C GLY A 193 13.31 -5.26 14.92
N VAL A 194 14.63 -5.15 15.05
CA VAL A 194 15.52 -4.53 14.07
C VAL A 194 16.14 -5.59 13.14
N GLY A 195 16.58 -5.17 11.95
CA GLY A 195 17.29 -6.06 11.02
C GLY A 195 16.37 -7.13 10.43
N SER A 196 16.82 -8.37 10.39
CA SER A 196 16.05 -9.50 9.83
C SER A 196 14.76 -9.80 10.61
N LEU A 197 14.64 -9.33 11.86
CA LEU A 197 13.40 -9.45 12.63
C LEU A 197 12.28 -8.54 12.10
N MET A 198 12.60 -7.50 11.32
CA MET A 198 11.60 -6.63 10.69
C MET A 198 10.74 -7.38 9.66
N ASP A 199 11.33 -8.35 8.98
CA ASP A 199 10.66 -9.13 7.93
C ASP A 199 9.59 -10.06 8.49
N LYS A 200 9.59 -10.28 9.81
CA LYS A 200 8.56 -11.06 10.50
C LYS A 200 7.25 -10.30 10.69
N ALA A 201 7.24 -8.97 10.52
CA ALA A 201 6.03 -8.18 10.67
C ALA A 201 5.08 -8.42 9.51
N SER A 202 3.81 -8.69 9.81
CA SER A 202 2.74 -8.91 8.85
C SER A 202 1.59 -7.94 9.11
N ALA A 203 0.80 -7.64 8.07
CA ALA A 203 -0.42 -6.88 8.27
C ALA A 203 -1.45 -7.78 9.01
N PRO A 204 -2.20 -7.24 9.99
CA PRO A 204 -3.26 -7.99 10.66
C PRO A 204 -4.24 -8.63 9.66
N PRO A 205 -4.82 -9.80 9.95
CA PRO A 205 -5.80 -10.43 9.07
C PRO A 205 -7.01 -9.50 8.83
N LEU A 206 -7.62 -9.63 7.65
CA LEU A 206 -8.84 -8.89 7.34
C LEU A 206 -10.03 -9.45 8.15
N PRO A 207 -10.99 -8.59 8.55
CA PRO A 207 -12.26 -9.06 9.11
C PRO A 207 -13.01 -9.98 8.13
N ALA A 208 -13.80 -10.91 8.66
CA ALA A 208 -14.66 -11.77 7.85
C ALA A 208 -15.62 -10.94 6.98
N GLY A 209 -15.72 -11.27 5.69
CA GLY A 209 -16.55 -10.54 4.73
C GLY A 209 -15.96 -9.20 4.26
N SER A 210 -14.72 -8.88 4.60
CA SER A 210 -14.03 -7.71 4.06
C SER A 210 -13.96 -7.76 2.53
N LEU A 211 -14.33 -6.65 1.88
CA LEU A 211 -14.24 -6.49 0.43
C LEU A 211 -12.88 -5.94 -0.04
N TYR A 212 -11.99 -5.58 0.90
CA TYR A 212 -10.66 -5.07 0.59
C TYR A 212 -9.84 -6.11 -0.18
N MET A 213 -9.40 -5.76 -1.40
CA MET A 213 -8.67 -6.66 -2.31
C MET A 213 -9.37 -8.01 -2.54
N GLU A 214 -10.71 -8.02 -2.55
CA GLU A 214 -11.50 -9.15 -3.04
C GLU A 214 -10.97 -9.63 -4.40
N GLU A 215 -10.84 -10.96 -4.57
CA GLU A 215 -10.43 -11.52 -5.85
C GLU A 215 -11.53 -11.30 -6.89
N VAL A 216 -11.17 -10.71 -8.03
CA VAL A 216 -12.06 -10.47 -9.17
C VAL A 216 -11.63 -11.34 -10.34
N GLN A 217 -12.41 -12.35 -10.66
CA GLN A 217 -12.12 -13.23 -11.79
C GLN A 217 -12.67 -12.60 -13.07
N ALA A 218 -11.79 -12.34 -14.03
CA ALA A 218 -12.12 -11.74 -15.30
C ALA A 218 -12.13 -12.81 -16.40
N LYS A 219 -13.32 -13.05 -16.97
CA LYS A 219 -13.49 -13.85 -18.18
C LYS A 219 -13.52 -12.91 -19.39
N LEU A 220 -12.53 -13.06 -20.26
CA LEU A 220 -12.33 -12.16 -21.40
C LEU A 220 -13.56 -12.16 -22.33
N GLY A 221 -14.11 -10.97 -22.60
CA GLY A 221 -15.27 -10.78 -23.48
C GLY A 221 -16.62 -11.20 -22.88
N GLU A 222 -16.66 -11.70 -21.64
CA GLU A 222 -17.88 -12.22 -21.00
C GLU A 222 -18.29 -11.40 -19.76
N GLU A 223 -17.56 -11.53 -18.65
CA GLU A 223 -17.99 -11.00 -17.34
C GLU A 223 -16.84 -10.83 -16.33
N LEU A 224 -17.14 -10.08 -15.26
CA LEU A 224 -16.39 -10.08 -14.01
C LEU A 224 -17.15 -10.86 -12.94
N PHE A 225 -16.44 -11.70 -12.19
CA PHE A 225 -16.95 -12.44 -11.03
C PHE A 225 -16.25 -12.03 -9.74
N PHE A 226 -17.02 -11.63 -8.73
CA PHE A 226 -16.54 -11.17 -7.42
C PHE A 226 -16.65 -12.32 -6.40
N THR A 227 -15.52 -12.74 -5.86
CA THR A 227 -15.41 -14.02 -5.12
C THR A 227 -15.98 -14.01 -3.70
N VAL A 228 -15.98 -12.87 -3.01
CA VAL A 228 -16.48 -12.76 -1.62
C VAL A 228 -18.00 -12.68 -1.62
N GLY A 229 -18.58 -11.89 -2.52
CA GLY A 229 -20.03 -11.73 -2.59
C GLY A 229 -20.74 -12.61 -3.61
N GLY A 230 -20.00 -13.29 -4.50
CA GLY A 230 -20.55 -14.18 -5.53
C GLY A 230 -21.24 -13.45 -6.69
N GLN A 231 -21.00 -12.15 -6.86
CA GLN A 231 -21.66 -11.34 -7.87
C GLN A 231 -21.06 -11.54 -9.26
N HIS A 232 -21.91 -11.48 -10.29
CA HIS A 232 -21.53 -11.55 -11.70
C HIS A 232 -21.92 -10.26 -12.42
N ILE A 233 -20.97 -9.65 -13.12
CA ILE A 233 -21.19 -8.43 -13.92
C ILE A 233 -20.79 -8.70 -15.37
N PRO A 234 -21.75 -9.10 -16.24
CA PRO A 234 -21.47 -9.34 -17.65
C PRO A 234 -21.34 -8.03 -18.43
N PHE A 235 -20.64 -8.10 -19.57
CA PHE A 235 -20.74 -7.05 -20.59
C PHE A 235 -22.20 -6.87 -21.02
N GLY A 236 -22.58 -5.64 -21.34
CA GLY A 236 -23.96 -5.33 -21.71
C GLY A 236 -24.94 -5.11 -20.55
N ALA A 237 -24.54 -5.33 -19.30
CA ALA A 237 -25.38 -5.04 -18.13
C ALA A 237 -25.71 -3.54 -18.00
N SER A 238 -26.84 -3.23 -17.37
CA SER A 238 -27.29 -1.85 -17.15
C SER A 238 -26.70 -1.27 -15.84
N PRO A 239 -26.71 0.06 -15.66
CA PRO A 239 -26.37 0.69 -14.39
C PRO A 239 -27.16 0.15 -13.20
N GLN A 240 -28.43 -0.19 -13.40
CA GLN A 240 -29.31 -0.74 -12.36
C GLN A 240 -28.84 -2.12 -11.91
N ASP A 241 -28.41 -2.97 -12.85
CA ASP A 241 -27.85 -4.29 -12.55
C ASP A 241 -26.56 -4.12 -11.73
N VAL A 242 -25.67 -3.23 -12.18
CA VAL A 242 -24.41 -2.95 -11.46
C VAL A 242 -24.65 -2.43 -10.06
N TRP A 243 -25.63 -1.55 -9.85
CA TRP A 243 -25.95 -1.04 -8.51
C TRP A 243 -26.55 -2.11 -7.59
N THR A 244 -27.30 -3.05 -8.16
CA THR A 244 -27.87 -4.18 -7.41
C THR A 244 -26.75 -5.07 -6.87
N GLU A 245 -25.71 -5.30 -7.68
CA GLU A 245 -24.61 -6.21 -7.34
C GLU A 245 -23.49 -5.53 -6.52
N LEU A 246 -23.04 -4.34 -6.93
CA LEU A 246 -21.87 -3.66 -6.36
C LEU A 246 -22.21 -2.47 -5.45
N GLY A 247 -23.47 -2.04 -5.44
CA GLY A 247 -23.89 -0.81 -4.78
C GLY A 247 -23.57 0.45 -5.59
N ARG A 248 -23.71 1.61 -4.95
CA ARG A 248 -23.47 2.90 -5.60
C ARG A 248 -21.97 3.12 -5.88
N PRO A 249 -21.58 3.62 -7.05
CA PRO A 249 -20.19 3.97 -7.34
C PRO A 249 -19.71 5.13 -6.46
N CYS A 250 -18.39 5.18 -6.24
CA CYS A 250 -17.74 6.26 -5.52
C CYS A 250 -17.74 7.57 -6.32
N GLY A 251 -17.63 7.48 -7.66
CA GLY A 251 -17.63 8.62 -8.58
C GLY A 251 -18.32 8.31 -9.90
N ILE A 252 -18.81 9.37 -10.57
CA ILE A 252 -19.39 9.28 -11.92
C ILE A 252 -18.75 10.39 -12.77
N HIS A 253 -18.16 10.02 -13.90
CA HIS A 253 -17.48 10.97 -14.79
C HIS A 253 -17.90 10.77 -16.23
N GLN A 254 -18.21 11.87 -16.94
CA GLN A 254 -18.43 11.80 -18.38
C GLN A 254 -17.10 11.63 -19.10
N LYS A 255 -17.05 10.72 -20.07
CA LYS A 255 -15.88 10.54 -20.91
C LYS A 255 -15.74 11.76 -21.82
N GLN A 256 -14.69 12.56 -21.61
CA GLN A 256 -14.37 13.65 -22.52
C GLN A 256 -13.86 13.07 -23.87
N VAL A 257 -13.98 13.88 -24.93
CA VAL A 257 -13.64 13.59 -26.34
C VAL A 257 -12.74 12.36 -26.50
N ASP A 258 -13.28 11.29 -27.06
CA ASP A 258 -12.49 10.09 -27.34
C ASP A 258 -11.61 10.31 -28.57
N GLN A 259 -10.36 10.70 -28.35
CA GLN A 259 -9.38 10.91 -29.42
C GLN A 259 -9.10 9.62 -30.21
N MET A 260 -9.38 8.44 -29.65
CA MET A 260 -9.22 7.15 -30.30
C MET A 260 -10.35 6.82 -31.30
N VAL A 261 -11.39 7.65 -31.40
CA VAL A 261 -12.49 7.48 -32.39
C VAL A 261 -11.96 7.45 -33.83
N ILE A 262 -10.82 8.09 -34.12
CA ILE A 262 -10.20 8.05 -35.46
C ILE A 262 -9.82 6.63 -35.92
N HIS A 263 -9.66 5.69 -34.98
CA HIS A 263 -9.30 4.29 -35.25
C HIS A 263 -10.52 3.36 -35.32
N SER A 264 -11.73 3.85 -35.00
CA SER A 264 -12.96 3.07 -35.13
C SER A 264 -13.47 3.16 -36.56
N ALA A 265 -13.17 2.14 -37.38
CA ALA A 265 -13.60 2.08 -38.78
C ALA A 265 -15.14 1.96 -38.95
N SER A 266 -15.86 1.62 -37.89
CA SER A 266 -17.26 1.20 -37.89
C SER A 266 -18.19 2.08 -37.04
N ASP A 267 -17.74 3.19 -36.46
CA ASP A 267 -18.60 4.07 -35.66
C ASP A 267 -19.35 5.08 -36.56
N PRO A 268 -20.68 4.92 -36.77
CA PRO A 268 -21.45 5.78 -37.67
C PRO A 268 -21.78 7.15 -37.06
N ARG A 269 -21.36 7.42 -35.81
CA ARG A 269 -21.65 8.69 -35.13
C ARG A 269 -20.97 9.84 -35.89
N PRO A 270 -21.66 10.97 -36.12
CA PRO A 270 -21.03 12.15 -36.69
C PRO A 270 -19.85 12.56 -35.81
N ARG A 271 -18.77 13.09 -36.41
CA ARG A 271 -17.56 13.62 -35.74
C ARG A 271 -17.87 14.85 -34.88
N THR A 272 -18.83 14.75 -33.96
CA THR A 272 -19.13 15.74 -32.94
C THR A 272 -18.36 15.36 -31.67
N THR A 273 -17.83 16.36 -30.98
CA THR A 273 -16.90 16.26 -29.85
C THR A 273 -17.51 15.74 -28.54
N LEU A 274 -18.74 15.22 -28.55
CA LEU A 274 -19.47 14.82 -27.34
C LEU A 274 -19.61 13.30 -27.30
N CYS A 275 -18.66 12.64 -26.64
CA CYS A 275 -18.82 11.25 -26.23
C CYS A 275 -19.82 11.21 -25.07
N GLY A 276 -21.00 10.62 -25.29
CA GLY A 276 -22.02 10.47 -24.24
C GLY A 276 -21.70 9.36 -23.23
N ASP A 277 -20.64 8.59 -23.48
CA ASP A 277 -20.22 7.49 -22.60
C ASP A 277 -19.79 8.06 -21.23
N TYR A 278 -19.99 7.29 -20.17
CA TYR A 278 -19.69 7.71 -18.81
C TYR A 278 -19.13 6.57 -17.99
N PHE A 279 -18.28 6.91 -17.01
CA PHE A 279 -17.66 5.98 -16.10
C PHE A 279 -18.38 5.96 -14.76
N TYR A 280 -18.56 4.76 -14.21
CA TYR A 280 -18.72 4.55 -12.78
C TYR A 280 -17.38 4.14 -12.20
N ASN A 281 -16.90 4.88 -11.20
CA ASN A 281 -15.63 4.61 -10.54
C ASN A 281 -15.89 3.98 -9.17
N TYR A 282 -15.37 2.78 -8.97
CA TYR A 282 -15.34 2.08 -7.69
C TYR A 282 -13.91 2.13 -7.15
N PHE A 283 -13.49 3.31 -6.66
CA PHE A 283 -12.14 3.54 -6.13
C PHE A 283 -11.74 2.50 -5.07
N THR A 284 -12.69 2.08 -4.22
CA THR A 284 -12.47 1.08 -3.17
C THR A 284 -12.31 -0.35 -3.68
N ARG A 285 -12.63 -0.62 -4.95
CA ARG A 285 -12.49 -1.93 -5.61
C ARG A 285 -11.44 -1.95 -6.72
N GLY A 286 -10.81 -0.80 -7.00
CA GLY A 286 -9.85 -0.66 -8.10
C GLY A 286 -10.46 -0.87 -9.48
N LEU A 287 -11.73 -0.49 -9.66
CA LEU A 287 -12.52 -0.81 -10.84
C LEU A 287 -13.20 0.43 -11.41
N ASP A 288 -13.08 0.63 -12.71
CA ASP A 288 -13.96 1.51 -13.47
C ASP A 288 -14.81 0.73 -14.47
N ILE A 289 -16.05 1.17 -14.62
CA ILE A 289 -17.02 0.59 -15.57
C ILE A 289 -17.43 1.68 -16.54
N LEU A 290 -17.13 1.49 -17.82
CA LEU A 290 -17.55 2.39 -18.89
C LEU A 290 -18.89 1.94 -19.46
N PHE A 291 -19.87 2.84 -19.41
CA PHE A 291 -21.18 2.65 -20.03
C PHE A 291 -21.28 3.39 -21.35
N ASP A 292 -21.97 2.78 -22.30
CA ASP A 292 -22.38 3.43 -23.53
C ASP A 292 -23.37 4.56 -23.28
N GLY A 293 -23.11 5.72 -23.90
CA GLY A 293 -23.96 6.89 -23.73
C GLY A 293 -25.35 6.78 -24.36
N GLN A 294 -25.59 5.83 -25.28
CA GLN A 294 -26.88 5.66 -25.95
C GLN A 294 -27.67 4.50 -25.36
N THR A 295 -27.02 3.35 -25.22
CA THR A 295 -27.68 2.12 -24.74
C THR A 295 -27.65 1.99 -23.22
N HIS A 296 -26.81 2.77 -22.53
CA HIS A 296 -26.55 2.63 -21.09
C HIS A 296 -26.16 1.21 -20.72
N LYS A 297 -25.32 0.57 -21.55
CA LYS A 297 -24.83 -0.78 -21.33
C LYS A 297 -23.31 -0.78 -21.14
N ILE A 298 -22.80 -1.69 -20.33
CA ILE A 298 -21.35 -1.81 -20.10
C ILE A 298 -20.63 -2.13 -21.41
N LYS A 299 -19.62 -1.31 -21.73
CA LYS A 299 -18.70 -1.50 -22.87
C LYS A 299 -17.34 -2.02 -22.44
N LYS A 300 -16.82 -1.49 -21.33
CA LYS A 300 -15.45 -1.74 -20.87
C LYS A 300 -15.37 -1.80 -19.34
N PHE A 301 -14.45 -2.62 -18.85
CA PHE A 301 -13.97 -2.57 -17.47
C PHE A 301 -12.52 -2.12 -17.47
N VAL A 302 -12.13 -1.32 -16.48
CA VAL A 302 -10.73 -0.95 -16.23
C VAL A 302 -10.36 -1.38 -14.82
N LEU A 303 -9.34 -2.22 -14.70
CA LEU A 303 -8.84 -2.78 -13.44
C LEU A 303 -7.51 -2.13 -13.10
N HIS A 304 -7.41 -1.54 -11.92
CA HIS A 304 -6.26 -0.74 -11.47
C HIS A 304 -5.39 -1.52 -10.48
N THR A 305 -4.08 -1.57 -10.68
CA THR A 305 -3.16 -2.29 -9.76
C THR A 305 -2.57 -1.42 -8.65
N ASN A 306 -2.73 -0.09 -8.76
CA ASN A 306 -2.28 0.89 -7.78
C ASN A 306 -0.77 0.81 -7.43
N TYR A 307 0.12 0.52 -8.39
CA TYR A 307 1.56 0.57 -8.11
C TYR A 307 2.05 2.01 -7.90
N PRO A 308 2.95 2.26 -6.93
CA PRO A 308 3.71 3.51 -6.88
C PRO A 308 4.49 3.72 -8.18
N GLY A 309 4.67 4.97 -8.59
CA GLY A 309 5.29 5.28 -9.88
C GLY A 309 4.30 5.31 -11.05
N HIS A 310 3.01 5.09 -10.80
CA HIS A 310 1.93 5.35 -11.75
C HIS A 310 1.21 6.66 -11.41
N ALA A 311 0.64 7.35 -12.41
CA ALA A 311 -0.06 8.61 -12.21
C ALA A 311 -1.31 8.47 -11.32
N ASP A 312 -1.98 7.32 -11.40
CA ASP A 312 -3.18 7.00 -10.60
C ASP A 312 -2.87 6.38 -9.24
N PHE A 313 -1.60 6.35 -8.82
CA PHE A 313 -1.24 5.86 -7.49
C PHE A 313 -2.00 6.65 -6.41
N ASN A 314 -2.58 5.92 -5.46
CA ASN A 314 -3.44 6.43 -4.39
C ASN A 314 -4.85 6.90 -4.81
N SER A 315 -5.18 6.90 -6.11
CA SER A 315 -6.55 7.16 -6.58
C SER A 315 -7.47 5.95 -6.39
N TYR A 316 -6.90 4.75 -6.39
CA TYR A 316 -7.63 3.48 -6.31
C TYR A 316 -7.02 2.55 -5.25
N ILE A 317 -7.85 1.72 -4.63
CA ILE A 317 -7.36 0.48 -4.01
C ILE A 317 -6.96 -0.48 -5.13
N LYS A 318 -5.91 -1.27 -4.91
CA LYS A 318 -5.46 -2.31 -5.85
C LYS A 318 -6.58 -3.34 -6.10
N CYS A 319 -6.92 -3.54 -7.36
CA CYS A 319 -7.80 -4.62 -7.80
C CYS A 319 -7.02 -5.94 -7.82
N ASN A 320 -7.49 -6.94 -7.06
CA ASN A 320 -6.90 -8.27 -7.02
C ASN A 320 -7.49 -9.16 -8.12
N PHE A 321 -7.23 -8.81 -9.38
CA PHE A 321 -7.85 -9.53 -10.49
C PHE A 321 -7.15 -10.85 -10.83
N VAL A 322 -7.90 -11.75 -11.46
CA VAL A 322 -7.37 -12.97 -12.09
C VAL A 322 -8.00 -13.09 -13.47
N ILE A 323 -7.19 -12.95 -14.51
CA ILE A 323 -7.62 -13.18 -15.89
C ILE A 323 -7.36 -14.65 -16.24
N LEU A 324 -8.40 -15.35 -16.66
CA LEU A 324 -8.34 -16.75 -17.08
C LEU A 324 -8.20 -16.84 -18.59
N VAL A 325 -7.06 -17.34 -19.08
CA VAL A 325 -6.79 -17.53 -20.51
C VAL A 325 -7.13 -18.97 -20.89
N GLY A 326 -8.16 -19.16 -21.74
CA GLY A 326 -8.55 -20.49 -22.26
C GLY A 326 -9.87 -21.08 -21.74
N GLY A 327 -10.73 -20.29 -21.06
CA GLY A 327 -12.17 -20.60 -20.89
C GLY A 327 -12.57 -21.70 -19.91
N SER A 328 -11.66 -22.50 -19.36
CA SER A 328 -12.01 -23.52 -18.35
C SER A 328 -11.75 -23.04 -16.92
N PHE A 329 -12.77 -23.12 -16.06
CA PHE A 329 -12.65 -23.04 -14.59
C PHE A 329 -11.62 -24.06 -14.07
N PRO A 330 -10.97 -23.79 -12.92
CA PRO A 330 -9.70 -24.42 -12.60
C PRO A 330 -9.83 -25.93 -12.35
N ASP A 331 -9.23 -26.70 -13.24
CA ASP A 331 -8.57 -27.94 -12.82
C ASP A 331 -7.32 -27.53 -12.03
N VAL A 332 -7.06 -28.22 -10.91
CA VAL A 332 -6.11 -27.82 -9.84
C VAL A 332 -4.64 -27.75 -10.32
N SER A 333 -4.39 -28.07 -11.58
CA SER A 333 -3.07 -28.29 -12.17
C SER A 333 -2.57 -27.18 -13.12
N ASN A 334 -3.38 -26.17 -13.50
CA ASN A 334 -3.04 -25.26 -14.60
C ASN A 334 -2.74 -23.79 -14.20
N TYR A 335 -1.83 -23.59 -13.24
CA TYR A 335 -1.31 -22.27 -12.83
C TYR A 335 -0.62 -21.49 -13.97
N LYS A 336 -0.33 -22.11 -15.12
CA LYS A 336 0.41 -21.50 -16.22
C LYS A 336 -0.36 -20.45 -17.03
N ASN A 337 -1.69 -20.40 -16.95
CA ASN A 337 -2.51 -19.53 -17.82
C ASN A 337 -3.29 -18.45 -17.05
N ARG A 338 -2.76 -17.99 -15.91
CA ARG A 338 -3.40 -16.96 -15.07
C ARG A 338 -2.57 -15.68 -15.09
N ILE A 339 -3.23 -14.55 -15.40
CA ILE A 339 -2.60 -13.23 -15.30
C ILE A 339 -3.19 -12.52 -14.07
N THR A 340 -2.32 -11.98 -13.24
CA THR A 340 -2.63 -11.34 -11.96
C THR A 340 -1.93 -9.99 -11.88
N PRO A 341 -2.26 -9.12 -10.90
CA PRO A 341 -1.53 -7.88 -10.69
C PRO A 341 -0.02 -8.03 -10.47
N SER A 342 0.44 -9.20 -10.01
CA SER A 342 1.88 -9.51 -9.81
C SER A 342 2.58 -10.06 -11.05
N THR A 343 1.84 -10.42 -12.10
CA THR A 343 2.43 -11.01 -13.31
C THR A 343 3.26 -9.94 -14.05
N LYS A 344 4.53 -10.24 -14.32
CA LYS A 344 5.41 -9.33 -15.09
C LYS A 344 5.05 -9.39 -16.57
N TRP A 345 5.30 -8.30 -17.29
CA TRP A 345 4.97 -8.18 -18.71
C TRP A 345 5.57 -9.28 -19.59
N GLU A 346 6.82 -9.70 -19.33
CA GLU A 346 7.44 -10.81 -20.06
C GLU A 346 6.64 -12.12 -19.92
N GLN A 347 6.10 -12.40 -18.74
CA GLN A 347 5.26 -13.58 -18.49
C GLN A 347 3.91 -13.46 -19.21
N VAL A 348 3.35 -12.25 -19.31
CA VAL A 348 2.12 -12.03 -20.09
C VAL A 348 2.35 -12.36 -21.57
N LYS A 349 3.49 -11.95 -22.14
CA LYS A 349 3.87 -12.29 -23.52
C LYS A 349 4.08 -13.78 -23.72
N GLU A 350 4.63 -14.48 -22.73
CA GLU A 350 4.76 -15.95 -22.77
C GLU A 350 3.39 -16.65 -22.79
N ILE A 351 2.40 -16.11 -22.06
CA ILE A 351 1.05 -16.68 -21.96
C ILE A 351 0.19 -16.36 -23.19
N LEU A 352 0.19 -15.11 -23.65
CA LEU A 352 -0.70 -14.63 -24.72
C LEU A 352 -0.04 -14.59 -26.11
N GLY A 353 1.27 -14.76 -26.19
CA GLY A 353 2.05 -14.53 -27.40
C GLY A 353 2.34 -13.06 -27.67
N ASP A 354 3.02 -12.79 -28.78
CA ASP A 354 3.37 -11.44 -29.22
C ASP A 354 2.13 -10.72 -29.80
N CYS A 355 1.88 -9.49 -29.34
CA CYS A 355 0.81 -8.63 -29.80
C CYS A 355 1.29 -7.50 -30.73
N GLY A 356 2.57 -7.46 -31.08
CA GLY A 356 3.15 -6.42 -31.92
C GLY A 356 3.44 -5.10 -31.17
N ARG A 357 3.36 -3.97 -31.88
CA ARG A 357 3.81 -2.66 -31.33
C ARG A 357 2.81 -2.09 -30.32
N ALA A 358 3.33 -1.64 -29.18
CA ALA A 358 2.57 -0.92 -28.17
C ALA A 358 2.25 0.51 -28.60
N ALA A 359 1.11 1.03 -28.14
CA ALA A 359 0.84 2.46 -28.14
C ALA A 359 1.51 3.13 -26.93
N ILE A 360 1.96 4.38 -27.07
CA ILE A 360 2.57 5.13 -25.97
C ILE A 360 1.47 5.97 -25.31
N GLN A 361 1.34 5.85 -24.00
CA GLN A 361 0.39 6.61 -23.20
C GLN A 361 1.13 7.59 -22.29
N THR A 362 0.88 8.89 -22.47
CA THR A 362 1.52 9.98 -21.70
C THR A 362 0.59 10.59 -20.65
N GLN A 363 -0.60 10.00 -20.44
CA GLN A 363 -1.63 10.50 -19.50
C GLN A 363 -1.95 12.01 -19.69
N GLY A 364 -1.77 12.53 -20.91
CA GLY A 364 -2.15 13.89 -21.30
C GLY A 364 -1.36 15.04 -20.65
N SER A 365 -0.30 14.77 -19.88
CA SER A 365 0.48 15.80 -19.20
C SER A 365 1.96 15.75 -19.55
N THR A 366 2.53 16.90 -19.95
CA THR A 366 3.98 17.09 -20.08
C THR A 366 4.72 17.09 -18.74
N SER A 367 3.99 17.12 -17.62
CA SER A 367 4.55 17.19 -16.27
C SER A 367 4.41 15.89 -15.45
N ASN A 368 4.00 14.77 -16.05
CA ASN A 368 3.96 13.48 -15.33
C ASN A 368 5.38 13.08 -14.90
N PRO A 369 5.70 13.07 -13.58
CA PRO A 369 7.06 12.81 -13.10
C PRO A 369 7.52 11.37 -13.35
N PHE A 370 6.59 10.45 -13.61
CA PHE A 370 6.89 9.03 -13.83
C PHE A 370 7.14 8.69 -15.31
N GLY A 371 6.76 9.61 -16.22
CA GLY A 371 6.85 9.44 -17.66
C GLY A 371 5.75 8.55 -18.24
N SER A 372 5.93 8.12 -19.49
CA SER A 372 4.92 7.37 -20.25
C SER A 372 4.87 5.89 -19.89
N THR A 373 3.70 5.30 -20.06
CA THR A 373 3.41 3.86 -20.05
C THR A 373 3.22 3.35 -21.47
N LEU A 374 3.24 2.02 -21.64
CA LEU A 374 3.01 1.34 -22.92
C LEU A 374 1.70 0.56 -22.86
N VAL A 375 0.86 0.71 -23.88
CA VAL A 375 -0.42 0.01 -23.97
C VAL A 375 -0.37 -1.05 -25.06
N TYR A 376 -0.63 -2.29 -24.68
CA TYR A 376 -0.59 -3.46 -25.55
C TYR A 376 -1.99 -4.06 -25.68
N GLY A 377 -2.47 -4.24 -26.90
CA GLY A 377 -3.81 -4.76 -27.19
C GLY A 377 -3.79 -6.23 -27.62
N TYR A 378 -4.66 -7.03 -27.02
CA TYR A 378 -5.01 -8.38 -27.43
C TYR A 378 -6.52 -8.46 -27.73
N GLN A 379 -6.96 -9.63 -28.16
CA GLN A 379 -8.38 -9.95 -28.30
C GLN A 379 -9.07 -9.80 -26.93
N ASN A 380 -10.08 -8.91 -26.85
CA ASN A 380 -10.89 -8.61 -25.65
C ASN A 380 -10.17 -8.00 -24.43
N VAL A 381 -8.87 -7.70 -24.49
CA VAL A 381 -8.12 -7.11 -23.38
C VAL A 381 -6.98 -6.22 -23.86
N ALA A 382 -6.69 -5.14 -23.13
CA ALA A 382 -5.49 -4.34 -23.27
C ALA A 382 -4.79 -4.15 -21.93
N PHE A 383 -3.46 -4.15 -21.95
CA PHE A 383 -2.61 -3.98 -20.77
C PHE A 383 -1.83 -2.66 -20.88
N GLU A 384 -1.96 -1.80 -19.89
CA GLU A 384 -1.04 -0.68 -19.68
C GLU A 384 0.11 -1.13 -18.78
N VAL A 385 1.34 -0.93 -19.25
CA VAL A 385 2.55 -1.47 -18.65
C VAL A 385 3.50 -0.32 -18.34
N MET A 386 4.00 -0.32 -17.11
CA MET A 386 5.02 0.61 -16.63
C MET A 386 6.41 0.24 -17.16
N LYS A 387 7.37 1.17 -17.07
CA LYS A 387 8.75 0.97 -17.55
C LYS A 387 9.47 -0.20 -16.88
N ASN A 388 9.15 -0.48 -15.63
CA ASN A 388 9.66 -1.61 -14.84
C ASN A 388 8.99 -2.96 -15.19
N GLY A 389 8.10 -2.99 -16.19
CA GLY A 389 7.44 -4.21 -16.66
C GLY A 389 6.26 -4.68 -15.82
N TYR A 390 5.78 -3.88 -14.85
CA TYR A 390 4.56 -4.17 -14.09
C TYR A 390 3.32 -3.63 -14.80
N ILE A 391 2.21 -4.33 -14.67
CA ILE A 391 0.91 -3.93 -15.23
C ILE A 391 0.33 -2.82 -14.36
N ALA A 392 0.13 -1.63 -14.91
CA ALA A 392 -0.56 -0.52 -14.25
C ALA A 392 -2.08 -0.68 -14.29
N THR A 393 -2.62 -0.93 -15.48
CA THR A 393 -4.06 -1.10 -15.68
C THR A 393 -4.35 -2.20 -16.69
N VAL A 394 -5.51 -2.85 -16.52
CA VAL A 394 -6.06 -3.80 -17.50
C VAL A 394 -7.41 -3.28 -17.97
N THR A 395 -7.55 -3.07 -19.28
CA THR A 395 -8.83 -2.70 -19.89
C THR A 395 -9.44 -3.92 -20.58
N LEU A 396 -10.59 -4.38 -20.11
CA LEU A 396 -11.36 -5.47 -20.70
C LEU A 396 -12.47 -4.89 -21.59
N PHE A 397 -12.72 -5.49 -22.75
CA PHE A 397 -13.75 -5.03 -23.67
C PHE A 397 -14.33 -6.17 -24.51
N GLN A 398 -15.57 -6.02 -24.93
CA GLN A 398 -16.20 -6.92 -25.91
C GLN A 398 -15.89 -6.43 -27.33
N SER A 399 -15.43 -7.33 -28.20
CA SER A 399 -15.02 -7.03 -29.59
C SER A 399 -16.18 -7.12 -30.56
#